data_AF-A0A3C0HAN8-F1
#
_entry.id   AF-A0A3C0HAN8-F1
#
_cell.length_a   1.000
_cell.length_b   1.000
_cell.length_c   1.000
_cell.angle_alpha   90.00
_cell.angle_beta   90.00
_cell.angle_gamma   90.00
#
_symmetry.space_group_name_H-M   'P 1'
#
loop_
_entity.id
_entity.type
_entity.pdbx_description
1 polymer ?
#
loop_
_entity_poly.entity_id
_entity_poly.type
_entity_poly.pdbx_seq_one_letter_code
_entity_poly.pdbx_strand_id
1 'polypeptide(L)' 'MLQDLKGKKVLLAITGSIAAYKSAALCRSLVKSGADVKVIMTPSATKFISALTMATLSKHDVHTEVVSNESWNNHV' A
#
# COMPACT_ATOMS: atom_id res chain seq x y z
N MET A 1 18.75 9.20 13.07
CA MET A 1 17.63 8.42 12.50
C MET A 1 18.13 7.85 11.18
N LEU A 2 18.26 6.53 11.06
CA LEU A 2 18.78 5.88 9.86
C LEU A 2 17.76 6.03 8.71
N GLN A 3 18.13 6.75 7.65
CA GLN A 3 17.33 6.92 6.44
C GLN A 3 17.89 6.05 5.30
N ASP A 4 18.11 4.77 5.59
CA ASP A 4 18.82 3.85 4.70
C ASP A 4 18.05 3.59 3.38
N LEU A 5 16.75 3.92 3.34
CA LEU A 5 15.89 3.78 2.17
C LEU A 5 15.53 5.14 1.53
N LYS A 6 16.23 6.23 1.88
CA LYS A 6 15.95 7.56 1.33
C LYS A 6 15.93 7.55 -0.20
N GLY A 7 14.83 8.01 -0.78
CA GLY A 7 14.65 8.11 -2.24
C GLY A 7 14.40 6.77 -2.95
N LYS A 8 14.30 5.66 -2.21
CA LYS A 8 13.87 4.37 -2.78
C LYS A 8 12.35 4.36 -2.93
N LYS A 9 11.89 3.84 -4.07
CA LYS A 9 10.47 3.60 -4.34
C LYS A 9 10.16 2.14 -4.03
N VAL A 10 9.21 1.88 -3.15
CA VAL A 10 8.82 0.54 -2.70
C VAL A 10 7.34 0.32 -3.01
N LEU A 11 7.04 -0.77 -3.71
CA LEU A 11 5.68 -1.25 -3.88
C LEU A 11 5.39 -2.33 -2.82
N LEU A 12 4.44 -2.06 -1.92
CA LEU A 12 3.97 -3.01 -0.93
C LEU A 12 2.64 -3.63 -1.39
N ALA A 13 2.71 -4.88 -1.85
CA ALA A 13 1.54 -5.64 -2.27
C ALA A 13 1.02 -6.52 -1.12
N ILE A 14 -0.26 -6.36 -0.76
CA ILE A 14 -0.88 -7.06 0.37
C ILE A 14 -1.99 -7.98 -0.13
N THR A 15 -1.95 -9.24 0.30
CA THR A 15 -2.93 -10.28 -0.08
C THR A 15 -3.73 -10.77 1.14
N GLY A 16 -4.75 -11.61 0.91
CA GLY A 16 -5.65 -12.11 1.96
C GLY A 16 -4.97 -13.13 2.88
N SER A 17 -4.28 -12.63 3.91
CA SER A 17 -3.60 -13.42 4.94
C SER A 17 -3.94 -12.90 6.32
N ILE A 18 -3.95 -13.78 7.33
CA ILE A 18 -4.07 -13.37 8.75
C ILE A 18 -2.96 -12.37 9.12
N ALA A 19 -1.78 -12.46 8.50
CA ALA A 19 -0.68 -11.54 8.75
C ALA A 19 -0.87 -10.15 8.11
N ALA A 20 -1.91 -9.92 7.31
CA ALA A 20 -2.11 -8.68 6.57
C ALA A 20 -2.18 -7.45 7.49
N TYR A 21 -2.71 -7.55 8.72
CA TYR A 21 -2.74 -6.41 9.65
C TYR A 21 -1.34 -5.90 10.04
N LYS A 22 -0.31 -6.75 9.98
CA LYS A 22 1.09 -6.37 10.27
C LYS A 22 1.70 -5.48 9.19
N SER A 23 1.08 -5.41 8.02
CA SER A 23 1.51 -4.53 6.92
C SER A 23 1.49 -3.05 7.33
N ALA A 24 0.64 -2.63 8.26
CA ALA A 24 0.65 -1.27 8.82
C ALA A 24 2.00 -0.93 9.49
N ALA A 25 2.50 -1.83 10.34
CA ALA A 25 3.77 -1.65 11.04
C ALA A 25 4.96 -1.67 10.05
N LEU A 26 4.89 -2.54 9.04
CA LEU A 26 5.89 -2.60 7.97
C LEU A 26 5.91 -1.29 7.15
N CYS A 27 4.75 -0.84 6.67
CA CYS A 27 4.63 0.40 5.90
C CYS A 27 5.17 1.60 6.69
N ARG A 28 4.79 1.72 7.96
CA ARG A 28 5.29 2.79 8.84
C ARG A 28 6.81 2.73 9.00
N SER A 29 7.38 1.54 9.13
CA SER A 29 8.83 1.35 9.25
C SER A 29 9.56 1.75 7.98
N LEU A 30 9.07 1.33 6.81
CA LEU A 30 9.62 1.69 5.50
C LEU A 30 9.61 3.22 5.27
N VAL A 31 8.48 3.87 5.56
CA VAL A 31 8.34 5.33 5.46
C VAL A 31 9.28 6.04 6.43
N LYS A 32 9.41 5.55 7.67
CA LYS A 32 10.35 6.10 8.67
C LYS A 32 11.81 5.98 8.21
N SER A 33 12.15 4.92 7.48
CA SER A 33 13.47 4.72 6.84
C SER A 33 13.68 5.57 5.58
N GLY A 34 12.73 6.41 5.19
CA GLY A 34 12.84 7.35 4.07
C GLY A 34 12.37 6.83 2.71
N ALA A 35 11.75 5.66 2.66
CA ALA A 35 11.20 5.11 1.43
C ALA A 35 9.91 5.86 1.00
N ASP A 36 9.75 6.01 -0.31
CA ASP A 36 8.49 6.35 -0.97
C ASP A 36 7.70 5.05 -1.18
N VAL A 37 6.65 4.83 -0.39
CA VAL A 37 5.91 3.57 -0.36
C VAL A 37 4.56 3.73 -1.05
N LYS A 38 4.30 2.93 -2.08
CA LYS A 38 2.97 2.75 -2.68
C LYS A 38 2.41 1.40 -2.28
N VAL A 39 1.10 1.35 -2.04
CA VAL A 39 0.43 0.13 -1.58
C VAL A 39 -0.59 -0.31 -2.59
N ILE A 40 -0.63 -1.61 -2.86
CA ILE A 40 -1.71 -2.27 -3.58
C ILE A 40 -2.23 -3.42 -2.74
N MET A 41 -3.52 -3.69 -2.83
CA MET A 41 -4.19 -4.68 -1.99
C MET A 41 -5.08 -5.56 -2.86
N THR A 42 -5.23 -6.84 -2.49
CA THR A 42 -6.34 -7.62 -3.06
C THR A 42 -7.65 -7.31 -2.34
N PRO A 43 -8.81 -7.55 -2.96
CA PRO A 43 -10.11 -7.42 -2.26
C PRO A 43 -10.23 -8.32 -1.01
N SER A 44 -9.45 -9.40 -0.92
CA SER A 44 -9.42 -10.23 0.29
C SER A 44 -8.56 -9.63 1.40
N ALA A 45 -7.51 -8.88 1.06
CA ALA A 45 -6.67 -8.19 2.05
C ALA A 45 -7.44 -7.09 2.79
N THR A 46 -8.38 -6.42 2.10
CA THR A 46 -9.18 -5.32 2.68
C THR A 46 -10.08 -5.79 3.84
N LYS A 47 -10.37 -7.09 3.91
CA LYS A 47 -11.11 -7.71 5.03
C LYS A 47 -10.29 -7.81 6.33
N PHE A 48 -8.96 -7.76 6.24
CA PHE A 48 -8.05 -7.86 7.39
C PHE A 48 -7.48 -6.50 7.81
N ILE A 49 -7.32 -5.58 6.87
CA ILE A 49 -6.83 -4.21 7.11
C ILE A 49 -7.44 -3.27 6.07
N SER A 50 -7.84 -2.07 6.48
CA SER A 50 -8.52 -1.14 5.56
C SER A 50 -7.56 -0.45 4.60
N ALA A 51 -8.04 -0.17 3.37
CA ALA A 51 -7.29 0.62 2.39
C ALA A 51 -7.00 2.04 2.91
N LEU A 52 -7.93 2.66 3.66
CA LEU A 52 -7.75 3.98 4.27
C LEU A 52 -6.57 4.02 5.26
N THR A 53 -6.44 2.99 6.10
CA THR A 53 -5.29 2.86 7.01
C THR A 53 -3.99 2.83 6.23
N MET A 54 -3.94 2.02 5.16
CA MET A 54 -2.75 1.92 4.33
C MET A 54 -2.44 3.21 3.58
N ALA A 55 -3.47 3.90 3.05
CA ALA A 55 -3.31 5.17 2.35
C ALA A 55 -2.74 6.26 3.27
N THR A 56 -3.24 6.31 4.51
CA THR A 56 -2.77 7.26 5.52
C THR A 56 -1.30 7.01 5.88
N LEU A 57 -0.91 5.74 6.03
CA LEU A 57 0.46 5.37 6.40
C LEU A 57 1.46 5.54 5.24
N SER A 58 1.05 5.22 4.02
CA SER A 58 1.87 5.30 2.80
C SER A 58 1.96 6.73 2.26
N LYS A 59 1.00 7.61 2.63
CA LYS A 59 0.78 8.94 2.06
C LYS A 59 0.49 8.91 0.55
N HIS A 60 -0.09 7.80 0.09
CA HIS A 60 -0.46 7.56 -1.30
C HIS A 60 -1.81 6.87 -1.36
N ASP A 61 -2.50 7.02 -2.48
CA ASP A 61 -3.69 6.22 -2.76
C ASP A 61 -3.36 4.72 -2.79
N VAL A 62 -4.37 3.91 -2.47
CA VAL A 62 -4.25 2.45 -2.43
C VAL A 62 -5.19 1.84 -3.43
N HIS A 63 -4.62 1.11 -4.39
CA HIS A 63 -5.41 0.41 -5.40
C HIS A 63 -5.76 -0.99 -4.93
N THR A 64 -7.04 -1.33 -4.99
CA THR A 64 -7.57 -2.65 -4.63
C THR A 64 -7.92 -3.51 -5.84
N GLU A 65 -8.05 -2.87 -7.00
CA GLU A 65 -8.44 -3.47 -8.27
C GLU A 65 -7.64 -2.84 -9.41
N VAL A 66 -7.49 -3.58 -10.51
CA VAL A 66 -6.75 -3.13 -11.70
C VAL A 66 -7.57 -2.09 -12.49
N VAL A 67 -8.89 -2.22 -12.44
CA VAL A 67 -9.84 -1.34 -13.13
C VAL A 67 -10.61 -0.57 -12.07
N SER A 68 -10.55 0.76 -12.14
CA SER A 68 -11.46 1.63 -11.39
C SER A 68 -12.50 2.20 -12.35
N ASN A 69 -13.72 2.43 -11.86
CA ASN A 69 -14.81 3.02 -12.66
C ASN A 69 -14.54 4.47 -13.11
N GLU A 70 -13.38 5.04 -12.75
CA GLU A 70 -12.97 6.41 -13.06
C GLU A 70 -11.81 6.49 -14.07
N SER A 71 -11.28 5.35 -14.55
CA SER A 71 -10.13 5.33 -15.46
C SER A 71 -10.53 5.28 -16.94
N TRP A 72 -9.94 6.17 -17.75
CA TRP A 72 -10.15 6.29 -19.21
C TRP A 72 -9.76 5.03 -20.01
N ASN A 73 -8.98 4.12 -19.41
CA ASN A 73 -8.50 2.89 -20.04
C ASN A 73 -9.59 1.81 -20.22
N ASN A 74 -10.85 2.10 -19.92
CA ASN A 74 -11.98 1.18 -20.09
C ASN A 74 -12.42 0.96 -21.55
N HIS A 75 -11.80 1.64 -22.53
CA HIS A 75 -12.17 1.60 -23.95
C HIS A 75 -11.18 0.84 -24.85
N VAL A 76 -10.18 0.16 -24.27
CA VAL A 76 -9.23 -0.68 -25.05
C VAL A 76 -9.69 -2.13 -25.04
#